data_AF-A0A202DUA1-F1
#
_entry.id   AF-A0A202DUA1-F1
#
_cell.length_a   1.000
_cell.length_b   1.000
_cell.length_c   1.000
_cell.angle_alpha   90.00
_cell.angle_beta   90.00
_cell.angle_gamma   90.00
#
_symmetry.space_group_name_H-M   'P 1'
#
loop_
_entity.id
_entity.type
_entity.pdbx_description
1 polymer ?
#
loop_
_entity_poly.entity_id
_entity_poly.type
_entity_poly.pdbx_seq_one_letter_code
_entity_poly.pdbx_strand_id
1 'polypeptide(L)'
;ILLAALDNTIGSCWLGSVDRKKIKKLLRIPHHMKVDSVIALGYPKETPTLEDATDSIKYWKDDNGILHVPKRSFKSVCHKNVYGNHSDLPDT
;
A
#
# COMPACT_ATOMS: atom_id res chain seq x y z
N ILE A 1 4.49 -5.36 10.95
CA ILE A 1 3.08 -5.68 11.30
C ILE A 1 2.40 -6.43 10.16
N LEU A 2 2.13 -5.80 9.00
CA LEU A 2 1.37 -6.41 7.89
C LEU A 2 1.92 -7.78 7.43
N LEU A 3 3.23 -7.87 7.17
CA LEU A 3 3.87 -9.12 6.71
C LEU A 3 3.81 -10.24 7.77
N ALA A 4 4.06 -9.90 9.04
CA ALA A 4 3.96 -10.87 10.13
C ALA A 4 2.51 -11.32 10.36
N ALA A 5 1.53 -10.44 10.18
CA ALA A 5 0.11 -10.82 10.23
C ALA A 5 -0.21 -11.85 9.13
N LEU A 6 0.24 -11.60 7.89
CA LEU A 6 0.07 -12.53 6.77
C LEU A 6 0.69 -13.91 7.06
N ASP A 7 1.90 -13.94 7.61
CA ASP A 7 2.60 -15.18 8.01
C ASP A 7 1.81 -15.96 9.08
N ASN A 8 1.06 -15.26 9.93
CA ASN A 8 0.16 -15.84 10.91
C ASN A 8 -1.27 -16.03 10.38
N THR A 9 -1.49 -16.04 9.07
CA THR A 9 -2.82 -16.19 8.43
C THR A 9 -3.84 -15.11 8.83
N ILE A 10 -3.37 -13.93 9.23
CA ILE A 10 -4.18 -12.76 9.58
C ILE A 10 -4.12 -11.73 8.44
N GLY A 11 -5.29 -11.36 7.93
CA GLY A 11 -5.44 -10.27 6.98
C GLY A 11 -5.24 -8.93 7.66
N SER A 12 -4.74 -7.96 6.89
CA SER A 12 -4.47 -6.64 7.43
C SER A 12 -4.73 -5.53 6.42
N CYS A 13 -5.19 -4.37 6.90
CA CYS A 13 -5.40 -3.18 6.08
C CYS A 13 -4.81 -1.96 6.77
N TRP A 14 -3.90 -1.27 6.09
CA TRP A 14 -3.36 0.01 6.55
C TRP A 14 -4.29 1.15 6.13
N LEU A 15 -4.91 1.79 7.11
CA LEU A 15 -5.90 2.83 6.87
C LEU A 15 -5.26 4.22 6.93
N GLY A 16 -5.08 4.83 5.76
CA GLY A 16 -4.57 6.21 5.64
C GLY A 16 -5.66 7.27 5.89
N SER A 17 -6.87 7.04 5.38
CA SER A 17 -8.00 7.97 5.48
C SER A 17 -8.80 7.73 6.77
N VAL A 18 -8.32 8.28 7.89
CA VAL A 18 -8.94 8.14 9.21
C VAL A 18 -9.06 9.47 9.95
N ASP A 19 -10.07 9.62 10.81
CA ASP A 19 -10.21 10.79 11.69
C ASP A 19 -9.29 10.66 12.91
N ARG A 20 -8.06 11.17 12.75
CA ARG A 20 -7.02 11.13 13.80
C ARG A 20 -7.41 11.94 15.04
N LYS A 21 -8.16 13.03 14.90
CA LYS A 21 -8.60 13.85 16.05
C LYS A 21 -9.59 13.06 16.91
N LYS A 22 -10.57 12.43 16.28
CA LYS A 22 -11.54 11.57 16.95
C LYS A 22 -10.88 10.38 17.63
N ILE A 23 -9.92 9.71 16.97
CA ILE A 23 -9.15 8.61 17.56
C ILE A 23 -8.38 9.06 18.80
N LYS A 24 -7.64 10.19 18.73
CA LYS A 24 -6.91 10.72 19.89
C LYS A 24 -7.84 11.00 21.07
N LYS A 25 -9.02 11.59 20.82
CA LYS A 25 -10.01 11.85 21.86
C LYS A 25 -10.55 10.55 22.48
N LEU A 26 -10.94 9.59 21.65
CA LEU A 26 -11.54 8.33 22.08
C LEU A 26 -10.57 7.49 22.93
N LEU A 27 -9.33 7.37 22.47
CA LEU A 27 -8.29 6.59 23.14
C LEU A 27 -7.48 7.39 24.18
N ARG A 28 -7.88 8.64 24.44
CA ARG A 28 -7.21 9.55 25.40
C ARG A 28 -5.71 9.69 25.15
N ILE A 29 -5.30 9.77 23.89
CA ILE A 29 -3.88 9.88 23.50
C ILE A 29 -3.36 11.29 23.86
N PRO A 30 -2.21 11.39 24.56
CA PRO A 30 -1.62 12.67 24.95
C PRO A 30 -1.40 13.63 23.78
N HIS A 31 -1.44 14.94 24.08
CA HIS A 31 -1.31 15.97 23.05
C HIS A 31 0.01 15.88 22.26
N HIS A 32 1.12 15.58 22.95
CA HIS A 32 2.45 15.49 22.36
C HIS A 32 2.68 14.24 21.47
N MET A 33 1.78 13.25 21.52
CA MET A 33 1.87 12.04 20.69
C MET A 33 1.05 12.19 19.40
N LYS A 34 1.50 11.53 18.33
CA LYS A 34 0.75 11.47 17.07
C LYS A 34 0.26 10.05 16.85
N VAL A 35 -0.96 9.91 16.31
CA VAL A 35 -1.38 8.65 15.70
C VAL A 35 -0.64 8.59 14.38
N ASP A 36 0.29 7.65 14.22
CA ASP A 36 1.05 7.43 13.00
C ASP A 36 0.22 6.60 12.00
N SER A 37 -0.16 5.40 12.41
CA SER A 37 -0.85 4.43 11.57
C SER A 37 -2.03 3.80 12.29
N VAL A 38 -3.05 3.42 11.53
CA VAL A 38 -4.16 2.58 11.98
C VAL A 38 -4.17 1.33 11.11
N ILE A 39 -4.10 0.16 11.75
CA ILE A 39 -4.05 -1.12 11.05
C ILE A 39 -5.23 -1.95 11.54
N ALA A 40 -6.15 -2.27 10.63
CA ALA A 40 -7.19 -3.25 10.89
C ALA A 40 -6.59 -4.66 10.73
N LEU A 41 -6.91 -5.55 11.66
CA LEU A 41 -6.50 -6.96 11.64
C LEU A 41 -7.73 -7.85 11.75
N GLY A 42 -7.73 -8.97 11.04
CA GLY A 42 -8.82 -9.95 11.11
C GLY A 42 -8.55 -11.16 10.23
N TYR A 43 -9.39 -12.19 10.36
CA TYR A 43 -9.31 -13.36 9.48
C TYR A 43 -9.80 -12.99 8.08
N PRO A 44 -9.01 -13.23 7.01
CA PRO A 44 -9.40 -12.91 5.64
C PRO A 44 -10.69 -13.63 5.24
N LYS A 45 -11.57 -12.93 4.52
CA LYS A 45 -12.78 -13.49 3.89
C LYS A 45 -12.84 -13.20 2.38
N GLU A 46 -11.75 -12.68 1.82
CA GLU A 46 -11.61 -12.33 0.42
C GLU A 46 -10.24 -12.78 -0.07
N THR A 47 -10.12 -12.98 -1.39
CA THR A 47 -8.88 -13.37 -2.06
C THR A 47 -8.58 -12.35 -3.16
N PRO A 48 -7.96 -11.20 -2.83
CA PRO A 48 -7.62 -10.19 -3.83
C PRO A 48 -6.61 -10.73 -4.85
N THR A 49 -6.77 -10.36 -6.12
CA THR A 49 -5.89 -10.78 -7.21
C THR A 49 -5.10 -9.60 -7.74
N LEU A 50 -3.81 -9.85 -7.99
CA LEU A 50 -2.91 -8.89 -8.63
C LEU A 50 -3.02 -9.03 -10.15
N GLU A 51 -3.08 -7.90 -10.84
CA GLU A 51 -3.01 -7.82 -12.30
C GLU A 51 -2.02 -6.74 -12.72
N ASP A 52 -1.43 -6.87 -13.91
CA ASP A 52 -0.61 -5.80 -14.48
C ASP A 52 -1.51 -4.64 -14.91
N ALA A 53 -1.17 -3.43 -14.46
CA ALA A 53 -1.89 -2.23 -14.84
C ALA A 53 -1.59 -1.89 -16.31
N THR A 54 -2.64 -1.75 -17.12
CA THR A 54 -2.57 -1.19 -18.47
C THR A 54 -2.74 0.32 -18.41
N ASP A 55 -3.98 0.78 -18.18
CA ASP A 55 -4.36 2.20 -18.31
C ASP A 55 -4.68 2.85 -16.96
N SER A 56 -5.05 2.06 -15.95
CA SER A 56 -5.49 2.54 -14.63
C SER A 56 -4.92 1.70 -13.49
N ILE A 57 -4.67 2.35 -12.36
CA ILE A 57 -4.27 1.72 -11.09
C ILE A 57 -5.42 1.58 -10.08
N LYS A 58 -6.64 2.00 -10.48
CA LYS A 58 -7.80 1.96 -9.61
C LYS A 58 -8.24 0.52 -9.41
N TYR A 59 -8.28 0.08 -8.16
CA TYR A 59 -8.84 -1.23 -7.83
C TYR A 59 -10.33 -1.29 -8.14
N TRP A 60 -10.81 -2.48 -8.50
CA TRP A 60 -12.20 -2.73 -8.84
C TRP A 60 -12.60 -4.12 -8.38
N LYS A 61 -13.90 -4.40 -8.32
CA LYS A 61 -14.45 -5.67 -7.86
C LYS A 61 -15.24 -6.29 -8.98
N ASP A 62 -14.98 -7.56 -9.28
CA ASP A 62 -15.70 -8.28 -10.33
C ASP A 62 -17.08 -8.78 -9.84
N ASP A 63 -17.85 -9.38 -10.76
CA ASP A 63 -19.18 -9.92 -10.46
C ASP A 63 -19.15 -11.10 -9.45
N ASN A 64 -18.00 -11.76 -9.31
CA ASN A 64 -17.78 -12.84 -8.33
C ASN A 64 -17.35 -12.29 -6.96
N GLY A 65 -17.14 -10.98 -6.84
CA GLY A 65 -16.70 -10.33 -5.62
C GLY A 65 -15.19 -10.42 -5.36
N ILE A 66 -14.37 -10.75 -6.35
CA ILE A 66 -12.91 -10.73 -6.28
C ILE A 66 -12.44 -9.28 -6.42
N LEU A 67 -11.53 -8.85 -5.54
CA LEU A 67 -10.91 -7.54 -5.62
C LEU A 67 -9.71 -7.61 -6.56
N HIS A 68 -9.82 -6.95 -7.70
CA HIS A 68 -8.73 -6.79 -8.67
C HIS A 68 -7.89 -5.58 -8.31
N VAL A 69 -6.57 -5.79 -8.21
CA VAL A 69 -5.60 -4.76 -7.80
C VAL A 69 -4.55 -4.57 -8.89
N PRO A 70 -4.77 -3.64 -9.84
CA PRO A 70 -3.80 -3.34 -10.88
C PRO A 70 -2.51 -2.78 -10.28
N LYS A 71 -1.36 -3.37 -10.64
CA LYS A 71 -0.03 -2.92 -10.22
C LYS A 71 0.79 -2.49 -11.42
N ARG A 72 1.52 -1.37 -11.27
CA ARG A 72 2.48 -0.93 -12.27
C ARG A 72 3.58 -1.97 -12.43
N SER A 73 3.95 -2.26 -13.67
CA SER A 73 5.02 -3.21 -13.97
C SER A 73 6.37 -2.71 -13.42
N PHE A 74 7.25 -3.63 -13.06
CA PHE A 74 8.59 -3.30 -12.55
C PHE A 74 9.37 -2.36 -13.47
N LYS A 75 9.33 -2.62 -14.79
CA LYS A 75 10.02 -1.80 -15.81
C LYS A 75 9.57 -0.34 -15.80
N SER A 76 8.30 -0.08 -15.47
CA SER A 76 7.75 1.29 -15.45
C SER A 76 8.14 2.09 -14.20
N VAL A 77 8.58 1.43 -13.12
CA VAL A 77 8.89 2.06 -11.83
C VAL A 77 10.37 2.00 -11.46
N CYS A 78 11.13 1.07 -12.05
CA CYS A 78 12.54 0.90 -11.78
C CYS A 78 13.36 1.83 -12.67
N HIS A 79 14.15 2.70 -12.04
CA HIS A 79 15.07 3.59 -12.74
C HIS A 79 16.46 3.52 -12.10
N LYS A 80 17.49 3.42 -12.94
CA LYS A 80 18.89 3.43 -12.50
C LYS A 80 19.47 4.82 -12.79
N ASN A 81 19.54 5.64 -11.77
CA ASN A 81 20.24 6.92 -11.84
C ASN A 81 21.76 6.71 -11.80
N VAL A 82 22.48 7.67 -12.34
CA VAL A 82 23.92 7.86 -12.10
C VAL A 82 24.16 9.26 -11.54
N TYR A 83 25.24 9.44 -10.79
CA TYR A 83 25.67 10.74 -10.27
C TYR A 83 26.71 11.34 -11.21
N GLY A 84 26.49 12.57 -11.72
CA GLY A 84 27.42 13.27 -12.62
C GLY A 84 26.73 13.91 -13.85
N ASN A 85 27.51 14.59 -14.70
CA ASN A 85 27.00 15.15 -15.97
C ASN A 85 26.86 14.06 -17.03
N HIS A 86 25.72 14.06 -17.73
CA HIS A 86 25.36 13.02 -18.71
C HIS A 86 26.26 13.00 -19.97
N SER A 87 27.12 14.01 -20.16
CA SER A 87 28.07 14.13 -21.29
C SER A 87 29.24 13.14 -21.23
N ASP A 88 29.48 12.50 -20.09
CA ASP A 88 30.67 11.65 -19.87
C ASP A 88 30.33 10.15 -19.92
N LEU A 89 29.09 9.80 -20.23
CA LEU A 89 28.67 8.42 -20.43
C LEU A 89 28.91 8.02 -21.89
N PRO A 90 29.61 6.92 -22.18
CA PRO A 90 29.71 6.40 -23.54
C PRO A 90 28.30 6.06 -24.04
N ASP A 91 27.97 6.48 -25.27
CA ASP A 91 26.69 6.23 -25.93
C ASP A 91 26.30 4.76 -25.79
N THR A 92 25.26 4.50 -24.98
CA THR A 92 24.57 3.19 -24.93
C THR A 92 23.37 3.21 -25.85
#